data_AF-A0A4V1VN86-F1
#
_entry.id   AF-A0A4V1VN86-F1
#
_cell.length_a   1.000
_cell.length_b   1.000
_cell.length_c   1.000
_cell.angle_alpha   90.00
_cell.angle_beta   90.00
_cell.angle_gamma   90.00
#
_symmetry.space_group_name_H-M   'P 1'
#
loop_
_entity.id
_entity.type
_entity.pdbx_description
1 polymer ?
#
loop_
_entity_poly.entity_id
_entity_poly.type
_entity_poly.pdbx_seq_one_letter_code
_entity_poly.pdbx_strand_id
1 'polypeptide(L)'
;MGALQNESGLAEPVDPACRSYHNRPFQVLHAERFARALSATVTDPELRGRPLTGSVDQWADSTGLLNLTGPVRAATRASDSARAPARLPMAPRGRKHSRTKARRPGGPEAPPAPGPPGRPRAPP
;
A
#
# COMPACT_ATOMS: atom_id res chain seq x y z
N MET A 1 -3.02 12.14 -15.08
CA MET A 1 -3.24 10.69 -14.90
C MET A 1 -4.71 10.33 -14.70
N GLY A 2 -5.37 10.72 -13.61
CA GLY A 2 -6.81 10.38 -13.43
C GLY A 2 -7.72 10.90 -14.55
N ALA A 3 -7.54 12.15 -14.97
CA ALA A 3 -8.28 12.73 -16.10
C ALA A 3 -8.02 11.99 -17.41
N LEU A 4 -6.74 11.76 -17.76
CA LEU A 4 -6.33 10.96 -18.92
C LEU A 4 -6.97 9.55 -18.94
N GLN A 5 -7.11 8.91 -17.77
CA GLN A 5 -7.80 7.63 -17.69
C GLN A 5 -9.30 7.76 -18.03
N ASN A 6 -9.98 8.80 -17.55
CA ASN A 6 -11.39 9.05 -17.88
C ASN A 6 -11.58 9.35 -19.38
N GLU A 7 -10.63 10.05 -19.99
CA GLU A 7 -10.64 10.36 -21.44
C GLU A 7 -10.59 9.11 -22.32
N SER A 8 -10.15 7.95 -21.81
CA SER A 8 -10.21 6.69 -22.55
C SER A 8 -11.63 6.21 -22.87
N GLY A 9 -12.65 6.68 -22.14
CA GLY A 9 -14.04 6.28 -22.33
C GLY A 9 -14.35 4.81 -22.01
N LEU A 10 -13.41 4.07 -21.40
CA LEU A 10 -13.55 2.63 -21.12
C LEU A 10 -14.42 2.31 -19.89
N ALA A 11 -14.72 3.31 -19.06
CA ALA A 11 -15.57 3.20 -17.88
C ALA A 11 -16.23 4.56 -17.58
N GLU A 12 -17.28 4.55 -16.77
CA GLU A 12 -17.88 5.78 -16.24
C GLU A 12 -16.82 6.66 -15.55
N PRO A 13 -16.86 8.00 -15.71
CA PRO A 13 -15.87 8.89 -15.13
C PRO A 13 -15.75 8.74 -13.61
N VAL A 14 -14.52 8.58 -13.13
CA VAL A 14 -14.20 8.51 -11.70
C VAL A 14 -13.51 9.81 -11.28
N ASP A 15 -13.85 10.37 -10.12
CA ASP A 15 -13.20 11.61 -9.62
C ASP A 15 -11.66 11.46 -9.62
N PRO A 16 -10.94 12.27 -10.44
CA PRO A 16 -9.51 12.15 -10.70
C PRO A 16 -8.62 12.78 -9.63
N ALA A 17 -9.17 13.45 -8.63
CA ALA A 17 -8.38 14.08 -7.59
C ALA A 17 -7.60 13.07 -6.74
N CYS A 18 -6.34 13.39 -6.45
CA CYS A 18 -5.55 12.69 -5.43
C CYS A 18 -6.12 12.97 -4.03
N ARG A 19 -5.92 12.00 -3.14
CA ARG A 19 -6.39 12.06 -1.75
C ARG A 19 -5.35 11.45 -0.82
N SER A 20 -5.47 11.74 0.48
CA SER A 20 -4.56 11.20 1.48
C SER A 20 -4.55 9.67 1.49
N TYR A 21 -3.35 9.09 1.54
CA TYR A 21 -3.17 7.65 1.69
C TYR A 21 -3.38 7.24 3.15
N HIS A 22 -4.62 6.88 3.50
CA HIS A 22 -5.03 6.64 4.88
C HIS A 22 -4.61 7.81 5.79
N ASN A 23 -3.96 7.54 6.91
CA ASN A 23 -3.49 8.54 7.86
C ASN A 23 -2.04 9.01 7.57
N ARG A 24 -1.51 8.74 6.37
CA ARG A 24 -0.15 9.14 5.97
C ARG A 24 -0.17 10.47 5.21
N PRO A 25 0.89 11.29 5.26
CA PRO A 25 0.95 12.57 4.57
C PRO A 25 1.31 12.44 3.08
N PHE A 26 0.92 11.35 2.43
CA PHE A 26 1.16 11.12 1.00
C PHE A 26 -0.16 11.27 0.24
N GLN A 27 -0.14 11.96 -0.90
CA GLN A 27 -1.28 12.08 -1.80
C GLN A 27 -1.19 11.00 -2.87
N VAL A 28 -2.25 10.20 -2.99
CA VAL A 28 -2.32 9.11 -3.99
C VAL A 28 -3.65 9.17 -4.73
N LEU A 29 -3.66 8.65 -5.95
CA LEU A 29 -4.88 8.58 -6.77
C LEU A 29 -5.94 7.62 -6.18
N HIS A 30 -5.50 6.68 -5.33
CA HIS A 30 -6.27 5.47 -4.99
C HIS A 30 -6.74 4.78 -6.28
N ALA A 31 -5.76 4.39 -7.10
CA ALA A 31 -5.95 3.86 -8.46
C ALA A 31 -6.86 2.62 -8.51
N GLU A 32 -7.01 1.90 -7.40
CA GLU A 32 -8.01 0.83 -7.22
C GLU A 32 -9.43 1.25 -7.62
N ARG A 33 -9.79 2.53 -7.47
CA ARG A 33 -11.12 3.05 -7.86
C ARG A 33 -11.33 2.98 -9.37
N PHE A 34 -10.31 3.37 -10.13
CA PHE A 34 -10.30 3.26 -11.59
C PHE A 34 -10.23 1.81 -12.04
N ALA A 35 -9.36 1.01 -11.42
CA ALA A 35 -9.23 -0.41 -11.73
C ALA A 35 -10.56 -1.16 -11.50
N ARG A 36 -11.31 -0.84 -10.44
CA ARG A 36 -12.65 -1.40 -10.19
C ARG A 36 -13.67 -0.98 -11.24
N ALA A 37 -13.69 0.30 -11.63
CA ALA A 37 -14.58 0.80 -12.68
C ALA A 37 -14.32 0.08 -14.02
N LEU A 38 -13.04 -0.05 -14.40
CA LEU A 38 -12.63 -0.81 -15.60
C LEU A 38 -12.97 -2.29 -15.50
N SER A 39 -12.71 -2.92 -14.34
CA SER A 39 -13.03 -4.35 -14.16
C SER A 39 -14.53 -4.62 -14.29
N ALA A 40 -15.38 -3.64 -13.94
CA ALA A 40 -16.82 -3.76 -14.05
C ALA A 40 -17.31 -3.71 -15.51
N THR A 41 -16.53 -3.16 -16.45
CA THR A 41 -16.90 -3.09 -17.87
C THR A 41 -16.55 -4.36 -18.65
N VAL A 42 -15.82 -5.31 -18.04
CA VAL A 42 -15.53 -6.61 -18.66
C VAL A 42 -16.83 -7.40 -18.82
N THR A 43 -17.24 -7.63 -20.08
CA THR A 43 -18.49 -8.32 -20.44
C THR A 43 -18.32 -9.84 -20.58
N ASP A 44 -17.14 -10.29 -21.01
CA ASP A 44 -16.83 -11.71 -21.22
C ASP A 44 -16.89 -12.51 -19.89
N PRO A 45 -17.74 -13.55 -19.79
CA PRO A 45 -17.90 -14.33 -18.57
C PRO A 45 -16.64 -15.10 -18.13
N GLU A 46 -15.84 -15.59 -19.08
CA GLU A 46 -14.61 -16.30 -18.77
C GLU A 46 -13.58 -15.34 -18.19
N LEU A 47 -13.41 -14.16 -18.81
CA LEU A 47 -12.50 -13.13 -18.32
C LEU A 47 -12.95 -12.58 -16.96
N ARG A 48 -14.25 -12.35 -16.77
CA ARG A 48 -14.79 -11.87 -15.49
C ARG A 48 -14.62 -12.90 -14.36
N GLY A 49 -14.56 -14.19 -14.70
CA GLY A 49 -14.36 -15.28 -13.75
C GLY A 49 -12.91 -15.49 -13.31
N ARG A 50 -11.94 -14.86 -13.98
CA ARG A 50 -10.52 -15.00 -13.68
C ARG A 50 -10.12 -14.18 -12.43
N PRO A 51 -9.09 -14.62 -11.69
CA PRO A 51 -8.49 -13.82 -10.64
C PRO A 51 -7.91 -12.51 -11.18
N LEU A 52 -7.89 -11.46 -10.36
CA LEU A 52 -7.20 -10.20 -10.67
C LEU A 52 -5.69 -10.31 -10.43
N THR A 53 -5.07 -11.37 -10.91
CA THR A 53 -3.64 -11.65 -10.75
C THR A 53 -2.92 -11.41 -12.07
N GLY A 54 -2.15 -10.32 -12.14
CA GLY A 54 -1.52 -9.87 -13.38
C GLY A 54 -0.03 -10.19 -13.53
N SER A 55 0.65 -10.56 -12.44
CA SER A 55 2.07 -10.94 -12.45
C SER A 55 2.40 -11.85 -11.27
N VAL A 56 3.48 -12.63 -11.38
CA VAL A 56 4.07 -13.43 -10.31
C VAL A 56 4.46 -12.59 -9.10
N ASP A 57 4.92 -11.36 -9.31
CA ASP A 57 5.30 -10.43 -8.23
C ASP A 57 4.13 -10.08 -7.29
N GLN A 58 2.89 -10.33 -7.71
CA GLN A 58 1.71 -10.07 -6.86
C GLN A 58 1.56 -11.11 -5.75
N TRP A 59 2.18 -12.29 -5.87
CA TRP A 59 2.04 -13.40 -4.92
C TRP A 59 3.35 -14.07 -4.51
N ALA A 60 4.45 -13.80 -5.22
CA ALA A 60 5.78 -14.25 -4.84
C ALA A 60 6.71 -13.05 -4.62
N ASP A 61 7.18 -12.92 -3.38
CA ASP A 61 8.24 -11.98 -3.01
C ASP A 61 9.60 -12.68 -3.12
N SER A 62 9.90 -13.19 -4.31
CA SER A 62 11.17 -13.90 -4.58
C SER A 62 11.70 -13.55 -5.95
N THR A 63 12.75 -12.73 -5.98
CA THR A 63 13.47 -12.40 -7.21
C THR A 63 14.08 -13.65 -7.87
N GLY A 64 14.44 -14.67 -7.09
CA GLY A 64 14.97 -15.94 -7.61
C GLY A 64 13.95 -16.67 -8.49
N LEU A 65 12.66 -16.62 -8.11
CA LEU A 65 11.58 -17.21 -8.90
C LEU A 65 11.44 -16.52 -10.26
N LEU A 66 11.63 -15.20 -10.36
CA LEU A 66 11.51 -14.45 -11.61
C LEU A 66 12.50 -14.89 -12.68
N ASN A 67 13.64 -15.47 -12.28
CA ASN A 67 14.65 -16.01 -13.20
C ASN A 67 14.28 -17.41 -13.73
N LEU A 68 13.24 -18.06 -13.19
CA LEU A 68 12.81 -19.41 -13.56
C LEU A 68 11.62 -19.37 -14.52
N THR A 69 11.88 -19.10 -15.81
CA THR A 69 10.83 -18.90 -16.83
C THR A 69 9.81 -20.04 -16.90
N GLY A 70 10.25 -21.30 -16.82
CA GLY A 70 9.37 -22.48 -16.85
C GLY A 70 8.40 -22.51 -15.66
N PRO A 71 8.92 -22.55 -14.42
CA PRO A 71 8.11 -22.45 -13.19
C PRO A 71 7.18 -21.23 -13.13
N VAL A 72 7.65 -20.04 -13.51
CA VAL A 72 6.84 -18.81 -13.57
C VAL A 72 5.63 -18.97 -14.47
N ARG A 73 5.82 -19.52 -15.67
CA ARG A 73 4.72 -19.76 -16.62
C ARG A 73 3.75 -20.82 -16.12
N ALA A 74 4.26 -21.89 -15.52
CA ALA A 74 3.43 -22.95 -14.96
C ALA A 74 2.55 -22.41 -13.81
N ALA A 75 3.12 -21.64 -12.89
CA ALA A 75 2.39 -21.04 -11.78
C ALA A 75 1.37 -19.98 -12.24
N THR A 76 1.71 -19.18 -13.24
CA THR A 76 0.76 -18.21 -13.84
C THR A 76 -0.43 -18.94 -14.46
N ARG A 77 -0.20 -19.99 -15.27
CA ARG A 77 -1.29 -20.78 -15.87
C ARG A 77 -2.16 -21.49 -14.84
N ALA A 78 -1.55 -22.01 -13.78
CA ALA A 78 -2.28 -22.60 -12.66
C ALA A 78 -3.16 -21.56 -11.96
N SER A 79 -2.67 -20.34 -11.80
CA SER A 79 -3.41 -19.22 -11.21
C SER A 79 -4.56 -18.76 -12.10
N ASP A 80 -4.36 -18.72 -13.42
CA ASP A 80 -5.41 -18.39 -14.40
C ASP A 80 -6.56 -19.39 -14.42
N SER A 81 -6.26 -20.66 -14.12
CA SER A 81 -7.25 -21.75 -14.08
C SER A 81 -8.03 -21.79 -12.76
N ALA A 82 -7.54 -21.12 -11.72
CA ALA A 82 -8.24 -21.01 -10.45
C ALA A 82 -9.35 -19.97 -10.60
N ARG A 83 -10.62 -20.41 -10.65
CA ARG A 83 -11.76 -19.49 -10.66
C ARG A 83 -11.69 -18.59 -9.43
N ALA A 84 -11.90 -17.28 -9.63
CA ALA A 84 -11.89 -16.34 -8.51
C ALA A 84 -12.89 -16.81 -7.44
N PRO A 85 -12.46 -17.02 -6.18
CA PRO A 85 -13.40 -17.38 -5.13
C PRO A 85 -14.44 -16.28 -5.01
N ALA A 86 -15.71 -16.65 -4.78
CA ALA A 86 -16.75 -15.69 -4.44
C ALA A 86 -16.21 -14.79 -3.32
N ARG A 87 -16.29 -13.47 -3.50
CA ARG A 87 -15.80 -12.50 -2.51
C ARG A 87 -16.49 -12.79 -1.17
N LEU A 88 -15.77 -13.43 -0.25
CA LEU A 88 -16.19 -13.53 1.13
C LEU A 88 -16.34 -12.10 1.66
N PRO A 89 -17.43 -11.78 2.40
CA PRO A 89 -17.60 -10.46 2.97
C PRO A 89 -16.35 -10.14 3.79
N MET A 90 -15.73 -9.01 3.48
CA MET A 90 -14.54 -8.54 4.18
C MET A 90 -14.95 -8.29 5.63
N ALA A 91 -14.55 -9.19 6.54
CA ALA A 91 -14.80 -9.02 7.96
C ALA A 91 -14.28 -7.64 8.37
N PRO A 92 -15.02 -6.87 9.19
CA PRO A 92 -14.59 -5.55 9.61
C PRO A 92 -13.20 -5.69 10.23
N ARG A 93 -12.21 -5.01 9.63
CA ARG A 93 -10.85 -4.97 10.19
C ARG A 93 -10.97 -4.42 11.60
N GLY A 94 -10.77 -5.27 12.59
CA GLY A 94 -10.74 -4.88 14.00
C GLY A 94 -9.87 -3.64 14.16
N ARG A 95 -10.43 -2.62 14.81
CA ARG A 95 -9.78 -1.34 15.10
C ARG A 95 -8.43 -1.66 15.73
N LYS A 96 -7.32 -1.53 14.98
CA LYS A 96 -5.98 -1.69 15.55
C LYS A 96 -5.89 -0.69 16.68
N HIS A 97 -5.81 -1.18 17.92
CA HIS A 97 -5.65 -0.34 19.09
C HIS A 97 -4.46 0.58 18.84
N SER A 98 -4.73 1.88 18.76
CA SER A 98 -3.70 2.89 18.88
C SER A 98 -3.02 2.61 20.21
N ARG A 99 -1.79 2.10 20.17
CA ARG A 99 -0.88 2.21 21.32
C ARG A 99 -0.62 3.70 21.51
N THR A 100 -1.53 4.36 22.20
CA THR A 100 -1.29 5.66 22.80
C THR A 100 -0.20 5.40 23.83
N LYS A 101 1.04 5.80 23.51
CA LYS A 101 2.12 5.80 24.47
C LYS A 101 1.72 6.81 25.54
N ALA A 102 1.12 6.33 26.63
CA ALA A 102 0.80 7.17 27.78
C ALA A 102 2.09 7.86 28.21
N ARG A 103 2.08 9.19 28.19
CA ARG A 103 3.14 9.98 28.82
C ARG A 103 3.18 9.56 30.29
N ARG A 104 4.29 8.97 30.72
CA ARG A 104 4.56 8.78 32.15
C ARG A 104 4.43 10.14 32.84
N PRO A 105 3.76 10.25 34.00
CA PRO A 105 3.83 11.46 34.81
C PRO A 105 5.28 11.69 35.21
N GLY A 106 5.71 12.95 35.19
CA GLY A 106 7.09 13.37 35.38
C GLY A 106 7.70 12.78 36.64
N GLY A 107 8.82 12.08 36.47
CA GLY A 107 9.76 11.84 37.57
C GLY A 107 10.47 13.14 37.94
N PRO A 108 11.09 13.20 39.13
CA PRO A 108 11.73 14.41 39.63
C PRO A 108 12.79 14.92 38.64
N GLU A 109 12.78 16.23 38.45
CA GLU A 109 13.66 17.00 37.58
C GLU A 109 15.13 16.66 37.89
N ALA A 110 15.89 16.26 36.86
CA ALA A 110 17.31 16.00 37.01
C ALA A 110 18.04 17.31 37.35
N PRO A 111 19.05 17.28 38.24
CA PRO A 111 19.81 18.49 38.57
C PRO A 111 20.53 19.01 37.32
N PRO A 112 20.72 20.35 37.21
CA PRO A 112 21.35 20.95 36.05
C PRO A 112 22.77 20.44 35.85
N ALA A 113 23.14 20.21 34.59
CA ALA A 113 24.49 19.78 34.22
C ALA A 113 25.54 20.82 34.69
N PRO A 114 26.72 20.37 35.13
CA PRO A 114 27.80 21.30 35.49
C PRO A 114 28.20 22.13 34.28
N GLY A 115 28.38 23.44 34.51
CA GLY A 115 28.76 24.40 33.48
C GLY A 115 30.10 24.05 32.82
N PRO A 116 30.34 24.56 31.59
CA PRO A 116 31.57 24.26 30.86
C PRO A 116 32.81 24.76 31.62
N PRO A 117 33.95 24.03 31.52
CA PRO A 117 35.18 24.44 32.19
C PRO A 117 35.65 25.81 31.69
N GLY A 118 36.02 26.68 32.64
CA GLY A 118 36.51 28.03 32.37
C GLY A 118 37.75 28.02 31.47
N ARG A 119 37.80 28.96 30.51
CA ARG A 119 38.93 29.09 29.60
C ARG A 119 40.21 29.47 30.38
N PRO A 120 41.37 28.89 30.05
CA PRO A 120 42.62 29.25 30.69
C PRO A 120 43.00 30.69 30.37
N ARG A 121 43.46 31.42 31.40
CA ARG A 121 44.01 32.78 31.29
C ARG A 121 45.36 32.69 30.56
N ALA A 122 45.57 33.54 29.55
CA ALA A 122 46.86 33.68 28.90
C ALA A 122 47.89 34.29 29.87
N PRO A 123 49.16 33.85 29.84
CA PRO A 123 50.25 34.43 30.63
C PRO A 123 50.66 35.84 30.14
N PRO A 124 51.35 36.63 30.98
CA PRO A 124 51.58 38.07 30.78
C PRO A 124 52.47 38.41 29.58
#